data_AF-A0A8J7QJF8-F1
#
_entry.id   AF-A0A8J7QJF8-F1
#
_cell.length_a   1.000
_cell.length_b   1.000
_cell.length_c   1.000
_cell.angle_alpha   90.00
_cell.angle_beta   90.00
_cell.angle_gamma   90.00
#
_symmetry.space_group_name_H-M   'P 1'
#
loop_
_entity.id
_entity.type
_entity.pdbx_description
1 polymer ?
#
loop_
_entity_poly.entity_id
_entity_poly.type
_entity_poly.pdbx_seq_one_letter_code
_entity_poly.pdbx_strand_id
1 'polypeptide(L)'
;MKVFVCTDMEGVSGVHSRLVWDVKSEMYRLGRKMLTSDVNAAVEGALEAGATRVVVNDGHGEPNNILLEELNPNAEYECGVSA
;
A
#
# COMPACT_ATOMS: atom_id res chain seq x y z
N MET A 1 6.26 14.04 -13.82
CA MET A 1 6.88 12.69 -13.85
C MET A 1 5.82 11.65 -13.50
N LYS A 2 5.91 10.41 -14.01
CA LYS A 2 4.98 9.33 -13.62
C LYS A 2 5.71 8.37 -12.68
N VAL A 3 5.09 8.02 -11.55
CA VAL A 3 5.64 7.11 -10.54
C VAL A 3 4.71 5.91 -10.39
N PHE A 4 5.31 4.73 -10.27
CA PHE A 4 4.61 3.48 -10.01
C PHE A 4 5.12 2.90 -8.69
N VAL A 5 4.21 2.64 -7.76
CA VAL A 5 4.51 2.15 -6.42
C VAL A 5 3.98 0.72 -6.31
N CYS A 6 4.88 -0.26 -6.31
CA CYS A 6 4.54 -1.64 -5.97
C CYS A 6 4.65 -1.83 -4.47
N THR A 7 3.68 -2.49 -3.86
CA THR A 7 3.63 -2.64 -2.41
C THR A 7 3.69 -4.10 -1.99
N ASP A 8 4.24 -4.35 -0.81
CA ASP A 8 4.22 -5.64 -0.13
C ASP A 8 4.13 -5.43 1.39
N MET A 9 3.51 -6.35 2.13
CA MET A 9 3.22 -6.12 3.56
C MET A 9 4.38 -6.52 4.49
N GLU A 10 5.23 -7.45 4.07
CA GLU A 10 6.33 -8.02 4.86
C GLU A 10 7.38 -6.97 5.23
N GLY A 11 7.54 -5.94 4.39
CA GLY A 11 8.58 -4.90 4.50
C GLY A 11 8.09 -3.56 5.04
N VAL A 12 6.82 -3.44 5.42
CA VAL A 12 6.25 -2.18 5.93
C VAL A 12 6.92 -1.74 7.23
N SER A 13 7.05 -0.43 7.43
CA SER A 13 7.65 0.16 8.63
C SER A 13 7.00 -0.37 9.91
N GLY A 14 7.83 -0.88 10.82
CA GLY A 14 7.37 -1.43 12.10
C GLY A 14 6.83 -2.87 12.05
N VAL A 15 6.69 -3.47 10.86
CA VAL A 15 6.39 -4.89 10.72
C VAL A 15 7.60 -5.72 11.15
N HIS A 16 7.41 -6.53 12.20
CA HIS A 16 8.47 -7.40 12.74
C HIS A 16 7.98 -8.84 13.01
N SER A 17 6.74 -9.15 12.65
CA SER A 17 6.10 -10.43 12.94
C SER A 17 5.21 -10.84 11.78
N ARG A 18 5.14 -12.15 11.53
CA ARG A 18 4.20 -12.70 10.54
C ARG A 18 2.74 -12.36 10.82
N LEU A 19 2.40 -12.16 12.10
CA LEU A 19 1.03 -11.89 12.51
C LEU A 19 0.44 -10.62 11.85
N VAL A 20 1.24 -9.64 11.46
CA VAL A 20 0.71 -8.40 10.88
C VAL A 20 0.48 -8.47 9.38
N TRP A 21 1.04 -9.45 8.66
CA TRP A 21 0.83 -9.63 7.22
C TRP A 21 0.12 -10.93 6.85
N ASP A 22 -0.02 -11.88 7.77
CA ASP A 22 -0.80 -13.10 7.49
C ASP A 22 -2.31 -12.82 7.52
N VAL A 23 -3.01 -12.99 6.39
CA VAL A 23 -4.46 -12.77 6.24
C VAL A 23 -5.33 -13.53 7.27
N LYS A 24 -4.82 -14.61 7.86
CA LYS A 24 -5.54 -15.41 8.87
C LYS A 24 -5.41 -14.86 10.28
N SER A 25 -4.56 -13.86 10.49
CA SER A 25 -4.26 -13.28 11.79
C SER A 25 -5.19 -12.11 12.12
N GLU A 26 -5.58 -11.98 13.39
CA GLU A 26 -6.35 -10.81 13.86
C GLU A 26 -5.56 -9.49 13.71
N MET A 27 -4.22 -9.57 13.71
CA MET A 27 -3.33 -8.43 13.56
C MET A 27 -3.18 -7.98 12.09
N TYR A 28 -3.73 -8.72 11.12
CA TYR A 28 -3.68 -8.36 9.71
C TYR A 28 -4.32 -6.99 9.42
N ARG A 29 -5.42 -6.67 10.13
CA ARG A 29 -6.06 -5.35 10.00
C ARG A 29 -5.13 -4.21 10.43
N LEU A 30 -4.27 -4.45 11.42
CA LEU A 30 -3.25 -3.47 11.81
C LEU A 30 -2.20 -3.32 10.71
N GLY A 31 -1.73 -4.43 10.13
CA GLY A 31 -0.79 -4.39 9.01
C GLY A 31 -1.32 -3.63 7.80
N ARG A 32 -2.60 -3.80 7.44
CA ARG A 32 -3.24 -3.03 6.35
C ARG A 32 -3.19 -1.51 6.57
N LYS A 33 -3.40 -1.07 7.82
CA LYS A 33 -3.28 0.35 8.20
C LYS A 33 -1.84 0.84 8.10
N MET A 34 -0.89 0.03 8.56
CA MET A 34 0.54 0.35 8.46
C MET A 34 0.96 0.45 6.99
N LEU A 35 0.59 -0.53 6.16
CA LEU A 35 0.86 -0.52 4.72
C LEU A 35 0.30 0.74 4.07
N THR A 36 -0.98 1.05 4.31
CA THR A 36 -1.63 2.21 3.71
C THR A 36 -0.94 3.52 4.13
N SER A 37 -0.47 3.60 5.38
CA SER A 37 0.28 4.76 5.89
C SER A 37 1.63 4.93 5.19
N ASP A 38 2.40 3.86 5.04
CA ASP A 38 3.70 3.89 4.34
C ASP A 38 3.54 4.25 2.87
N VAL A 39 2.51 3.70 2.23
CA VAL A 39 2.16 4.02 0.83
C VAL A 39 1.79 5.49 0.69
N ASN A 40 0.98 6.03 1.60
CA ASN A 40 0.63 7.45 1.59
C ASN A 40 1.87 8.34 1.73
N ALA A 41 2.79 7.99 2.63
CA ALA A 41 4.05 8.72 2.77
C ALA A 41 4.89 8.70 1.48
N ALA A 42 4.95 7.56 0.79
CA ALA A 42 5.64 7.44 -0.49
C ALA A 42 4.95 8.25 -1.61
N VAL A 43 3.62 8.24 -1.65
CA VAL A 43 2.82 9.03 -2.60
C VAL A 43 3.04 10.53 -2.35
N GLU A 44 2.95 10.99 -1.11
CA GLU A 44 3.15 12.38 -0.73
C GLU A 44 4.55 12.86 -1.12
N GLY A 45 5.59 12.10 -0.77
CA GLY A 45 6.96 12.43 -1.17
C GLY A 45 7.15 12.48 -2.69
N ALA A 46 6.51 11.58 -3.44
CA ALA A 46 6.56 11.61 -4.90
C ALA A 46 5.89 12.87 -5.48
N LEU A 47 4.72 13.25 -4.94
CA LEU A 47 3.99 14.46 -5.37
C LEU A 47 4.78 15.73 -5.04
N GLU A 48 5.35 15.83 -3.83
CA GLU A 48 6.23 16.94 -3.42
C GLU A 48 7.47 17.07 -4.33
N ALA A 49 7.99 15.95 -4.83
CA ALA A 49 9.08 15.92 -5.80
C ALA A 49 8.66 16.24 -7.26
N GLY A 50 7.39 16.56 -7.50
CA GLY A 50 6.88 16.94 -8.83
C GLY A 50 6.37 15.76 -9.68
N ALA A 51 6.03 14.63 -9.06
CA ALA A 51 5.23 13.62 -9.73
C ALA A 51 3.85 14.21 -10.11
N THR A 52 3.40 13.90 -11.33
CA THR A 52 2.12 14.36 -11.88
C THR A 52 1.10 13.23 -11.97
N ARG A 53 1.53 12.00 -11.68
CA ARG A 53 0.72 10.79 -11.64
C ARG A 53 1.43 9.75 -10.79
N VAL A 54 0.74 9.19 -9.80
CA VAL A 54 1.24 8.13 -8.94
C VAL A 54 0.24 6.98 -8.99
N VAL A 55 0.69 5.81 -9.40
CA VAL A 55 -0.13 4.58 -9.41
C VAL A 55 0.38 3.68 -8.30
N VAL A 56 -0.53 3.17 -7.48
CA VAL A 56 -0.26 2.22 -6.40
C VAL A 56 -0.79 0.86 -6.83
N ASN A 57 0.12 -0.11 -6.90
CA ASN A 57 -0.21 -1.49 -7.18
C ASN A 57 -0.11 -2.32 -5.89
N ASP A 58 -1.23 -2.94 -5.52
CA ASP A 58 -1.32 -3.79 -4.34
C ASP A 58 -0.77 -5.19 -4.63
N GLY A 59 0.43 -5.48 -4.13
CA GLY A 59 1.20 -6.66 -4.53
C GLY A 59 1.23 -7.80 -3.50
N HIS A 60 0.73 -7.60 -2.28
CA HIS A 60 0.84 -8.61 -1.23
C HIS A 60 -0.25 -9.69 -1.38
N GLY A 61 0.12 -10.92 -1.70
CA GLY A 61 -0.83 -12.05 -1.76
C GLY A 61 -2.03 -11.77 -2.68
N GLU A 62 -3.25 -11.87 -2.14
CA GLU A 62 -4.44 -11.42 -2.87
C GLU A 62 -4.56 -9.88 -2.77
N PRO A 63 -4.73 -9.17 -3.90
CA PRO A 63 -4.70 -7.71 -3.93
C PRO A 63 -5.96 -7.09 -3.30
N ASN A 64 -5.95 -6.93 -1.97
CA ASN A 64 -7.00 -6.30 -1.15
C ASN A 64 -6.45 -5.82 0.22
N ASN A 65 -5.22 -5.32 0.23
CA ASN A 65 -4.49 -4.94 1.43
C ASN A 65 -4.61 -3.44 1.72
N ILE A 66 -4.59 -2.60 0.68
CA ILE A 66 -4.76 -1.15 0.82
C ILE A 66 -6.20 -0.83 1.29
N LEU A 67 -6.30 0.09 2.25
CA LEU A 67 -7.58 0.66 2.69
C LEU A 67 -7.92 1.83 1.78
N LEU A 68 -8.81 1.63 0.81
CA LEU A 68 -9.13 2.64 -0.21
C LEU A 68 -9.71 3.92 0.41
N GLU A 69 -10.42 3.80 1.53
CA GLU A 69 -10.95 4.92 2.29
C GLU A 69 -9.87 5.76 3.00
N GLU A 70 -8.67 5.21 3.18
CA GLU A 70 -7.52 5.86 3.82
C GLU A 70 -6.39 6.18 2.82
N LEU A 71 -6.48 5.71 1.56
CA LEU A 71 -5.49 5.97 0.53
C LEU A 71 -5.49 7.46 0.11
N ASN A 72 -4.30 8.01 -0.15
CA ASN A 72 -4.15 9.38 -0.62
C ASN A 72 -5.00 9.60 -1.89
N PRO A 73 -5.91 10.59 -1.92
CA PRO A 73 -6.87 10.77 -3.01
C PRO A 73 -6.22 11.15 -4.35
N ASN A 74 -4.94 11.53 -4.35
CA ASN A 74 -4.18 11.83 -5.57
C ASN A 74 -3.45 10.60 -6.12
N ALA A 75 -3.53 9.44 -5.45
CA ALA A 75 -3.04 8.17 -5.97
C ALA A 75 -4.12 7.46 -6.80
N GLU A 76 -3.69 6.84 -7.88
CA GLU A 76 -4.53 5.90 -8.63
C GLU A 76 -4.28 4.49 -8.10
N TYR A 77 -5.34 3.79 -7.68
CA TYR A 77 -5.24 2.41 -7.21
C TYR A 77 -5.38 1.43 -8.37
N GLU A 78 -4.40 0.53 -8.49
CA GLU A 78 -4.44 -0.60 -9.42
C GLU A 78 -4.44 -1.91 -8.65
N CYS A 79 -5.51 -2.68 -8.79
CA CYS A 79 -5.62 -4.03 -8.27
C CYS A 79 -5.42 -5.00 -9.43
N GLY A 80 -4.32 -5.76 -9.39
CA GLY A 80 -4.04 -6.81 -10.36
C GLY A 80 -4.88 -8.06 -10.10
N VAL A 81 -6.19 -8.00 -10.31
CA VAL A 81 -7.00 -9.23 -10.41
C VAL A 81 -6.85 -9.80 -11.81
N SER A 82 -6.13 -10.92 -11.93
CA SER A 82 -6.39 -11.85 -13.03
C SER A 82 -7.82 -12.36 -12.89
N ALA A 83 -8.68 -12.00 -13.84
CA ALA A 83 -10.03 -12.55 -13.97
C ALA A 83 -9.99 -14.07 -14.24
#